data_AF-A0A078JAS2-F1
#
_entry.id   AF-A0A078JAS2-F1
#
_cell.length_a   1.000
_cell.length_b   1.000
_cell.length_c   1.000
_cell.angle_alpha   90.00
_cell.angle_beta   90.00
_cell.angle_gamma   90.00
#
_symmetry.space_group_name_H-M   'P 1'
#
loop_
_entity.id
_entity.type
_entity.pdbx_description
1 polymer ?
#
loop_
_entity_poly.entity_id
_entity_poly.type
_entity_poly.pdbx_seq_one_letter_code
_entity_poly.pdbx_strand_id
1 'polypeptide(L)'
;MASLLTNFGKLERSAVLKALCSGFRGTTEPPICLTEDIETNECLQNNGGCWVDKRTNITACRDTFRGRVCRCPIVQGVKFLGDGYTHCEGMKNRS
;
A
#
# COMPACT_ATOMS: atom_id res chain seq x y z
N MET A 1 -4.04 23.05 34.12
CA MET A 1 -3.82 23.99 32.99
C MET A 1 -2.34 24.12 32.60
N ALA A 2 -1.53 23.05 32.61
CA ALA A 2 -0.10 23.10 32.24
C ALA A 2 0.23 22.33 30.94
N SER A 3 -0.65 21.44 30.47
CA SER A 3 -0.42 20.61 29.29
C SER A 3 -0.73 21.28 27.94
N LEU A 4 -1.27 22.50 27.94
CA LEU A 4 -1.68 23.21 26.72
C LEU A 4 -0.59 24.12 26.13
N LEU A 5 0.54 24.32 26.82
CA LEU A 5 1.61 25.23 26.39
C LEU A 5 2.86 24.54 25.80
N THR A 6 2.91 23.20 25.76
CA THR A 6 4.13 22.45 25.35
C THR A 6 4.15 21.98 23.88
N ASN A 7 3.15 22.34 23.08
CA ASN A 7 3.00 21.84 21.69
C ASN A 7 3.20 22.90 20.60
N PHE A 8 3.51 24.16 20.93
CA PHE A 8 3.90 25.13 19.91
C PHE A 8 5.23 24.71 19.26
N GLY A 9 5.19 24.42 17.96
CA GLY A 9 6.38 24.07 17.17
C GLY A 9 6.75 22.58 17.15
N LYS A 10 6.01 21.69 17.81
CA LYS A 10 6.20 20.24 17.65
C LYS A 10 5.45 19.75 16.43
N LEU A 11 6.17 19.06 15.54
CA LEU A 11 5.55 18.38 14.41
C LEU A 11 5.28 16.93 14.79
N GLU A 12 4.02 16.52 14.67
CA GLU A 12 3.61 15.12 14.85
C GLU A 12 4.39 14.21 13.91
N ARG A 13 4.78 13.02 14.39
CA ARG A 13 5.56 12.05 13.61
C ARG A 13 4.91 11.75 12.26
N SER A 14 3.59 11.57 12.25
CA SER A 14 2.83 11.31 11.04
C SER A 14 2.89 12.48 10.06
N ALA A 15 2.81 13.73 10.53
CA ALA A 15 2.93 14.91 9.68
C ALA A 15 4.32 15.00 9.01
N VAL A 16 5.39 14.72 9.76
CA VAL A 16 6.76 14.66 9.22
C VAL A 16 6.88 13.59 8.13
N LEU A 17 6.40 12.38 8.41
CA LEU A 17 6.48 11.27 7.48
C LEU A 17 5.66 11.53 6.21
N LYS A 18 4.44 12.08 6.33
CA LYS A 18 3.63 12.48 5.16
C LYS A 18 4.35 13.52 4.30
N ALA A 19 5.02 14.49 4.91
CA ALA A 19 5.81 15.48 4.18
C ALA A 19 6.98 14.82 3.41
N LEU A 20 7.72 13.91 4.04
CA LEU A 20 8.81 13.17 3.39
C LEU A 20 8.30 12.26 2.27
N CYS A 21 7.24 11.50 2.51
CA CYS A 21 6.65 10.57 1.55
C CYS A 21 6.04 11.29 0.33
N SER A 22 5.65 12.57 0.47
CA SER A 22 5.15 13.39 -0.64
C SER A 22 6.16 13.59 -1.77
N GLY A 23 7.46 13.47 -1.49
CA GLY A 23 8.54 13.59 -2.46
C GLY A 23 8.69 12.39 -3.40
N PHE A 24 8.00 11.28 -3.14
CA PHE A 24 8.09 10.07 -3.95
C PHE A 24 6.93 9.96 -4.94
N ARG A 25 7.20 9.35 -6.10
CA ARG A 25 6.16 8.95 -7.04
C ARG A 25 5.47 7.69 -6.54
N GLY A 26 4.21 7.50 -6.92
CA GLY A 26 3.45 6.28 -6.66
C GLY A 26 4.27 5.02 -6.96
N THR A 27 4.33 4.10 -6.00
CA THR A 27 5.04 2.81 -6.05
C THR A 27 6.58 2.88 -6.00
N THR A 28 7.14 4.07 -5.80
CA THR A 28 8.60 4.29 -5.62
C THR A 28 8.95 4.73 -4.20
N GLU A 29 7.95 4.79 -3.32
CA GLU A 29 8.12 5.17 -1.93
C GLU A 29 8.90 4.10 -1.14
N PRO A 30 9.67 4.50 -0.12
CA PRO A 30 10.29 3.56 0.80
C PRO A 30 9.22 2.84 1.66
N PRO A 31 9.51 1.65 2.22
CA PRO A 31 8.56 0.89 3.04
C PRO A 31 7.96 1.66 4.22
N ILE A 32 8.66 2.65 4.77
CA ILE A 32 8.15 3.52 5.85
C ILE A 32 6.94 4.37 5.43
N CYS A 33 6.74 4.60 4.13
CA CYS A 33 5.58 5.31 3.60
C CYS A 33 4.36 4.40 3.36
N LEU A 34 4.51 3.09 3.60
CA LEU A 34 3.49 2.05 3.42
C LEU A 34 3.08 1.45 4.77
N THR A 35 3.20 2.24 5.84
CA THR A 35 2.74 1.88 7.17
C THR A 35 1.35 2.44 7.39
N GLU A 36 0.54 1.79 8.23
CA GLU A 36 -0.84 2.17 8.55
C GLU A 36 -1.02 3.64 8.95
N ASP A 37 -0.02 4.24 9.63
CA ASP A 37 -0.02 5.66 10.03
C ASP A 37 -0.02 6.66 8.85
N ILE A 38 0.37 6.20 7.66
CA ILE A 38 0.76 7.01 6.51
C ILE A 38 -0.04 6.68 5.26
N GLU A 39 -0.28 5.40 4.99
CA GLU A 39 -1.04 4.98 3.82
C GLU A 39 -2.54 5.27 3.94
N THR A 40 -3.23 5.20 2.82
CA THR A 40 -4.64 5.57 2.68
C THR A 40 -5.62 4.45 3.02
N ASN A 41 -5.14 3.22 3.19
CA ASN A 41 -5.91 2.04 3.60
C ASN A 41 -7.13 1.74 2.70
N GLU A 42 -7.08 2.04 1.39
CA GLU A 42 -8.20 1.76 0.49
C GLU A 42 -8.39 0.27 0.21
N CYS A 43 -7.36 -0.57 0.42
CA CYS A 43 -7.51 -2.02 0.27
C CYS A 43 -8.49 -2.62 1.30
N LEU A 44 -8.74 -1.97 2.45
CA LEU A 44 -9.72 -2.44 3.43
C LEU A 44 -11.15 -2.40 2.89
N GLN A 45 -11.45 -1.48 1.98
CA GLN A 45 -12.77 -1.32 1.39
C GLN A 45 -12.84 -2.01 0.03
N ASN A 46 -13.56 -3.14 -0.05
CA ASN A 46 -13.76 -3.90 -1.29
C ASN A 46 -12.43 -4.24 -2.01
N ASN A 47 -11.35 -4.51 -1.26
CA ASN A 47 -10.02 -4.77 -1.80
C ASN A 47 -9.51 -3.66 -2.74
N GLY A 48 -9.93 -2.40 -2.52
CA GLY A 48 -9.67 -1.28 -3.41
C GLY A 48 -10.27 -1.43 -4.82
N GLY A 49 -11.12 -2.43 -5.07
CA GLY A 49 -11.54 -2.84 -6.41
C GLY A 49 -10.46 -3.60 -7.20
N CYS A 50 -9.41 -4.07 -6.54
CA CYS A 50 -8.39 -4.92 -7.13
C CYS A 50 -8.80 -6.39 -7.11
N TRP A 51 -8.14 -7.17 -7.95
CA TRP A 51 -8.31 -8.61 -8.01
C TRP A 51 -7.87 -9.27 -6.69
N VAL A 52 -8.61 -10.31 -6.29
CA VAL A 52 -8.29 -11.16 -5.15
C VAL A 52 -8.72 -12.60 -5.43
N ASP A 53 -7.84 -13.55 -5.19
CA ASP A 53 -8.21 -14.96 -5.08
C ASP A 53 -8.73 -15.22 -3.66
N LYS A 54 -10.06 -15.28 -3.53
CA LYS A 54 -10.74 -15.50 -2.25
C LYS A 54 -10.45 -16.85 -1.61
N ARG A 55 -9.93 -17.84 -2.36
CA ARG A 55 -9.61 -19.16 -1.81
C ARG A 55 -8.25 -19.17 -1.12
N THR A 56 -7.30 -18.39 -1.62
CA THR A 56 -5.92 -18.35 -1.13
C THR A 56 -5.57 -17.04 -0.42
N ASN A 57 -6.48 -16.06 -0.42
CA ASN A 57 -6.27 -14.68 0.06
C ASN A 57 -5.10 -13.97 -0.62
N ILE A 58 -4.74 -14.38 -1.84
CA ILE A 58 -3.75 -13.69 -2.65
C ILE A 58 -4.45 -12.47 -3.29
N THR A 59 -3.93 -11.27 -3.03
CA THR A 59 -4.50 -10.01 -3.51
C THR A 59 -3.54 -9.25 -4.40
N ALA A 60 -4.09 -8.52 -5.37
CA ALA A 60 -3.37 -7.52 -6.15
C ALA A 60 -3.41 -6.12 -5.54
N CYS A 61 -4.16 -5.90 -4.44
CA CYS A 61 -4.25 -4.60 -3.81
C CYS A 61 -3.02 -4.31 -2.96
N ARG A 62 -2.42 -3.13 -3.18
CA ARG A 62 -1.37 -2.59 -2.33
C ARG A 62 -1.66 -1.13 -2.04
N ASP A 63 -1.83 -0.82 -0.77
CA ASP A 63 -1.93 0.55 -0.28
C ASP A 63 -0.60 1.29 -0.46
N THR A 64 -0.70 2.60 -0.65
CA THR A 64 0.41 3.51 -0.84
C THR A 64 0.12 4.82 -0.12
N PHE A 65 1.13 5.67 0.01
CA PHE A 65 0.92 7.01 0.55
C PHE A 65 -0.02 7.89 -0.33
N ARG A 66 -0.17 7.57 -1.62
CA ARG A 66 -0.96 8.36 -2.59
C ARG A 66 -2.25 7.67 -3.04
N GLY A 67 -2.71 6.68 -2.30
CA GLY A 67 -3.86 5.87 -2.68
C GLY A 67 -3.49 4.39 -2.73
N ARG A 68 -4.13 3.62 -3.60
CA ARG A 68 -3.82 2.20 -3.80
C ARG A 68 -3.43 1.89 -5.24
N VAL A 69 -2.63 0.85 -5.41
CA VAL A 69 -2.31 0.27 -6.72
C VAL A 69 -2.82 -1.15 -6.80
N CYS A 70 -3.40 -1.50 -7.95
CA CYS A 70 -3.68 -2.89 -8.29
C CYS A 70 -2.51 -3.45 -9.11
N ARG A 71 -1.75 -4.38 -8.54
CA ARG A 71 -0.62 -5.03 -9.20
C ARG A 71 -0.59 -6.51 -8.84
N CYS A 72 -0.57 -7.38 -9.85
CA CYS A 72 -0.50 -8.82 -9.61
C CYS A 72 0.73 -9.18 -8.75
N PRO A 73 0.55 -10.00 -7.71
CA PRO A 73 1.59 -10.26 -6.73
C PRO A 73 2.62 -11.28 -7.22
N ILE A 74 3.72 -11.37 -6.50
CA ILE A 74 4.68 -12.48 -6.60
C ILE A 74 4.58 -13.24 -5.28
N VAL A 75 4.09 -14.49 -5.34
CA VAL A 75 3.88 -15.32 -4.15
C VAL A 75 4.72 -16.57 -4.30
N GLN A 76 5.59 -16.83 -3.32
CA GLN A 76 6.48 -18.01 -3.31
C GLN A 76 7.29 -18.17 -4.61
N GLY A 77 7.73 -17.05 -5.21
CA GLY A 77 8.48 -17.03 -6.47
C GLY A 77 7.63 -17.20 -7.74
N VAL A 78 6.33 -17.44 -7.62
CA VAL A 78 5.41 -17.47 -8.76
C VAL A 78 4.95 -16.04 -9.08
N LYS A 79 5.27 -15.57 -10.28
CA LYS A 79 4.79 -14.29 -10.78
C LYS A 79 3.40 -14.45 -11.37
N PHE A 80 2.45 -13.67 -10.87
CA PHE A 80 1.13 -13.55 -11.48
C PHE A 80 1.16 -12.44 -12.53
N LEU A 81 0.51 -12.67 -13.67
CA LEU A 81 0.38 -11.69 -14.75
C LEU A 81 -1.10 -11.40 -15.02
N GLY A 82 -1.38 -10.14 -15.38
CA GLY A 82 -2.74 -9.67 -15.63
C GLY A 82 -2.85 -8.16 -15.40
N ASP A 83 -4.09 -7.66 -15.34
CA ASP A 83 -4.37 -6.23 -15.16
C ASP A 83 -4.31 -5.80 -13.68
N GLY A 84 -4.38 -6.76 -12.73
CA GLY A 84 -4.44 -6.49 -11.30
C GLY A 84 -5.84 -6.12 -10.78
N TYR A 85 -6.80 -5.85 -11.65
CA TYR A 85 -8.17 -5.43 -11.31
C TYR A 85 -9.15 -6.59 -11.40
N THR A 86 -9.16 -7.26 -12.55
CA THR A 86 -10.11 -8.34 -12.84
C THR A 86 -9.41 -9.68 -13.01
N HIS A 87 -8.11 -9.67 -13.30
CA HIS A 87 -7.39 -10.87 -13.66
C HIS A 87 -5.94 -10.83 -13.17
N CYS A 88 -5.54 -11.92 -12.52
CA CYS A 88 -4.15 -12.29 -12.28
C CYS A 88 -4.02 -13.80 -12.42
N GLU A 89 -3.15 -14.27 -13.32
CA GLU A 89 -2.88 -15.69 -13.56
C GLU A 89 -1.42 -16.02 -13.23
N GLY A 90 -1.21 -17.07 -12.44
CA GLY A 90 0.12 -17.52 -12.05
C GLY A 90 0.85 -18.18 -13.22
N MET A 91 1.99 -17.62 -13.62
CA MET A 91 2.85 -18.24 -14.61
C MET A 91 3.72 -19.30 -13.92
N LYS A 92 3.33 -20.57 -14.06
CA LYS A 92 4.22 -21.69 -13.74
C LYS A 92 5.26 -21.77 -14.86
N ASN A 93 6.54 -21.65 -14.52
CA ASN A 93 7.60 -22.06 -15.44
C ASN A 93 7.36 -23.56 -15.74
N ARG A 94 6.91 -23.87 -16.95
CA ARG A 94 6.91 -25.25 -17.43
C ARG A 94 8.37 -25.61 -17.67
N SER A 95 8.97 -26.28 -16.70
CA SER A 95 10.19 -27.08 -16.90
C SER A 95 9.83 -28.40 -17.54
#